data_AF-L8EWQ9-F1
#
_entry.id   AF-L8EWQ9-F1
#
_cell.length_a   1.000
_cell.length_b   1.000
_cell.length_c   1.000
_cell.angle_alpha   90.00
_cell.angle_beta   90.00
_cell.angle_gamma   90.00
#
_symmetry.space_group_name_H-M   'P 1'
#
loop_
_entity.id
_entity.type
_entity.pdbx_description
1 polymer ?
#
loop_
_entity_poly.entity_id
_entity_poly.type
_entity_poly.pdbx_seq_one_letter_code
_entity_poly.pdbx_strand_id
1 'polypeptide(L)'
;MGTEPQDGTPDAGATAPGQGGRESAVGQREQLFTKREEAADARERTADEREAVADEREEAADARERALDAREEHVDGRARDLGKPAPSLRQRAYEHISRSRDLLASSQASLDRSEAVLRRADARDQREQDAIDQETAEAAAAQGTPLPREVLEARLHRLRRRAAAALLTLADAHDALARDHEQHARPQQATAHRRQAEQTRQAADQIPAAPEPAPPQDPA
;
A
#
# COMPACT_ATOMS: atom_id res chain seq x y z
N MET A 1 2.24 82.10 33.03
CA MET A 1 3.10 81.64 31.92
C MET A 1 3.23 80.13 32.12
N GLY A 2 2.25 79.32 31.69
CA GLY A 2 2.17 78.67 30.37
C GLY A 2 3.02 77.38 30.44
N THR A 3 2.58 76.15 30.12
CA THR A 3 1.46 75.58 29.35
C THR A 3 1.27 74.10 29.78
N GLU A 4 0.07 73.55 29.62
CA GLU A 4 -0.29 72.11 29.68
C GLU A 4 0.35 71.28 28.54
N PRO A 5 -0.09 70.03 28.24
CA PRO A 5 0.07 68.75 28.96
C PRO A 5 0.72 67.68 28.02
N GLN A 6 0.97 66.44 28.47
CA GLN A 6 1.04 65.31 27.54
C GLN A 6 0.67 63.97 28.17
N ASP A 7 -0.42 63.41 27.64
CA ASP A 7 -0.83 62.01 27.71
C ASP A 7 0.31 61.08 27.27
N GLY A 8 0.52 60.02 28.04
CA GLY A 8 1.36 58.89 27.68
C GLY A 8 0.63 57.58 27.96
N THR A 9 -0.18 57.13 27.00
CA THR A 9 -0.65 55.74 26.92
C THR A 9 0.52 54.85 26.49
N PRO A 10 0.87 53.77 27.23
CA PRO A 10 1.77 52.76 26.71
C PRO A 10 0.96 51.75 25.88
N ASP A 11 1.09 51.91 24.56
CA ASP A 11 1.37 50.86 23.58
C ASP A 11 0.74 49.48 23.83
N ALA A 12 -0.49 49.31 23.33
CA ALA A 12 -1.06 48.00 23.02
C ALA A 12 -0.53 47.51 21.66
N GLY A 13 0.76 47.24 21.59
CA GLY A 13 1.48 46.78 20.40
C GLY A 13 1.89 45.31 20.48
N ALA A 14 1.05 44.43 21.04
CA ALA A 14 1.28 42.99 20.96
C ALA A 14 0.88 42.49 19.57
N THR A 15 1.79 42.66 18.59
CA THR A 15 1.70 42.05 17.26
C THR A 15 1.61 40.53 17.42
N ALA A 16 0.41 39.99 17.24
CA ALA A 16 0.19 38.55 17.18
C ALA A 16 1.07 37.95 16.05
N PRO A 17 1.89 36.92 16.30
CA PRO A 17 2.68 36.30 15.25
C PRO A 17 1.75 35.71 14.19
N GLY A 18 1.99 36.15 12.96
CA GLY A 18 1.13 36.08 11.79
C GLY A 18 0.60 34.70 11.40
N GLN A 19 -0.63 34.71 10.91
CA GLN A 19 -1.34 33.58 10.29
C GLN A 19 -0.50 32.86 9.21
N GLY A 20 0.36 33.56 8.46
CA GLY A 20 1.22 32.95 7.42
C GLY A 20 2.31 32.00 7.95
N GLY A 21 2.76 32.16 9.19
CA GLY A 21 3.69 31.21 9.83
C GLY A 21 3.00 29.91 10.25
N ARG A 22 1.71 29.98 10.60
CA ARG A 22 0.90 28.81 10.95
C ARG A 22 0.50 28.00 9.72
N GLU A 23 0.10 28.65 8.63
CA GLU A 23 -0.20 27.97 7.36
C GLU A 23 1.03 27.26 6.77
N SER A 24 2.20 27.90 6.82
CA SER A 24 3.46 27.29 6.37
C SER A 24 3.86 26.07 7.21
N ALA A 25 3.60 26.10 8.53
CA ALA A 25 3.86 24.97 9.42
C ALA A 25 2.88 23.80 9.22
N VAL A 26 1.61 24.09 8.91
CA VAL A 26 0.60 23.08 8.57
C VAL A 26 0.94 22.41 7.24
N GLY A 27 1.27 23.17 6.20
CA GLY A 27 1.68 22.61 4.91
C GLY A 27 2.94 21.75 4.98
N GLN A 28 3.92 22.12 5.82
CA GLN A 28 5.10 21.28 6.06
C GLN A 28 4.77 19.98 6.81
N ARG A 29 3.85 20.01 7.78
CA ARG A 29 3.37 18.79 8.46
C ARG A 29 2.65 17.86 7.52
N GLU A 30 1.80 18.40 6.65
CA GLU A 30 1.03 17.65 5.68
C GLU A 30 1.97 16.93 4.68
N GLN A 31 2.98 17.63 4.16
CA GLN A 31 4.01 17.03 3.31
C GLN A 31 4.83 15.94 4.01
N LEU A 32 5.15 16.12 5.30
CA LEU A 32 5.83 15.10 6.09
C LEU A 32 4.95 13.88 6.33
N PHE A 33 3.65 14.07 6.49
CA PHE A 33 2.68 12.98 6.62
C PHE A 33 2.59 12.16 5.33
N THR A 34 2.39 12.80 4.18
CA THR A 34 2.37 12.12 2.87
C THR A 34 3.65 11.34 2.60
N LYS A 35 4.82 11.93 2.87
CA LYS A 35 6.11 11.21 2.70
C LYS A 35 6.24 9.99 3.62
N ARG A 36 5.68 10.05 4.83
CA ARG A 36 5.69 8.92 5.76
C ARG A 36 4.76 7.81 5.30
N GLU A 37 3.61 8.18 4.75
CA GLU A 37 2.63 7.25 4.18
C GLU A 37 3.20 6.53 2.95
N GLU A 38 3.76 7.27 1.99
CA GLU A 38 4.44 6.70 0.82
C GLU A 38 5.58 5.75 1.22
N ALA A 39 6.35 6.10 2.25
CA ALA A 39 7.40 5.24 2.77
C ALA A 39 6.86 3.99 3.50
N ALA A 40 5.69 4.05 4.10
CA ALA A 40 5.02 2.89 4.70
C ALA A 40 4.53 1.94 3.60
N ASP A 41 3.87 2.46 2.57
CA ASP A 41 3.38 1.70 1.42
C ASP A 41 4.52 1.01 0.66
N ALA A 42 5.66 1.69 0.50
CA ALA A 42 6.84 1.10 -0.13
C ALA A 42 7.41 -0.08 0.69
N ARG A 43 7.43 0.03 2.02
CA ARG A 43 7.86 -1.06 2.90
C ARG A 43 6.90 -2.24 2.87
N GLU A 44 5.60 -1.97 2.80
CA GLU A 44 4.56 -3.00 2.70
C GLU A 44 4.72 -3.80 1.41
N ARG A 45 4.82 -3.13 0.26
CA ARG A 45 5.10 -3.79 -1.03
C ARG A 45 6.36 -4.66 -0.99
N THR A 46 7.42 -4.17 -0.38
CA THR A 46 8.67 -4.94 -0.22
C THR A 46 8.47 -6.16 0.68
N ALA A 47 7.61 -6.09 1.69
CA ALA A 47 7.29 -7.21 2.56
C ALA A 47 6.51 -8.28 1.79
N ASP A 48 5.50 -7.88 1.01
CA ASP A 48 4.68 -8.79 0.22
C ASP A 48 5.52 -9.50 -0.87
N GLU A 49 6.44 -8.79 -1.53
CA GLU A 49 7.39 -9.40 -2.49
C GLU A 49 8.28 -10.45 -1.82
N ARG A 50 8.76 -10.20 -0.61
CA ARG A 50 9.59 -11.16 0.14
C ARG A 50 8.79 -12.39 0.55
N GLU A 51 7.52 -12.21 0.85
CA GLU A 51 6.61 -13.29 1.23
C GLU A 51 6.34 -14.20 0.04
N ALA A 52 6.02 -13.64 -1.14
CA ALA A 52 5.87 -14.41 -2.38
C ALA A 52 7.13 -15.24 -2.72
N VAL A 53 8.32 -14.65 -2.58
CA VAL A 53 9.59 -15.37 -2.79
C VAL A 53 9.81 -16.48 -1.75
N ALA A 54 9.32 -16.30 -0.52
CA ALA A 54 9.41 -17.33 0.51
C ALA A 54 8.50 -18.51 0.17
N ASP A 55 7.28 -18.26 -0.29
CA ASP A 55 6.32 -19.29 -0.67
C ASP A 55 6.82 -20.09 -1.88
N GLU A 56 7.36 -19.44 -2.92
CA GLU A 56 7.99 -20.13 -4.06
C GLU A 56 9.15 -21.06 -3.63
N ARG A 57 9.94 -20.64 -2.64
CA ARG A 57 11.04 -21.45 -2.11
C ARG A 57 10.54 -22.65 -1.32
N GLU A 58 9.43 -22.51 -0.59
CA GLU A 58 8.77 -23.59 0.13
C GLU A 58 8.23 -24.63 -0.85
N GLU A 59 7.48 -24.22 -1.88
CA GLU A 59 6.99 -25.13 -2.92
C GLU A 59 8.12 -25.91 -3.62
N ALA A 60 9.23 -25.22 -3.93
CA ALA A 60 10.41 -25.84 -4.51
C ALA A 60 11.10 -26.82 -3.55
N ALA A 61 11.06 -26.56 -2.24
CA ALA A 61 11.59 -27.48 -1.23
C ALA A 61 10.72 -28.74 -1.13
N ASP A 62 9.40 -28.59 -1.05
CA ASP A 62 8.45 -29.71 -1.01
C ASP A 62 8.58 -30.61 -2.25
N ALA A 63 8.77 -30.01 -3.43
CA ALA A 63 9.00 -30.76 -4.66
C ALA A 63 10.30 -31.58 -4.61
N ARG A 64 11.37 -31.03 -4.04
CA ARG A 64 12.64 -31.75 -3.85
C ARG A 64 12.50 -32.88 -2.83
N GLU A 65 11.77 -32.66 -1.74
CA GLU A 65 11.52 -33.68 -0.72
C GLU A 65 10.76 -34.87 -1.32
N ARG A 66 9.65 -34.61 -2.03
CA ARG A 66 8.90 -35.67 -2.73
C ARG A 66 9.74 -36.47 -3.72
N ALA A 67 10.66 -35.81 -4.44
CA ALA A 67 11.57 -36.48 -5.35
C ALA A 67 12.62 -37.34 -4.63
N LEU A 68 13.10 -36.90 -3.46
CA LEU A 68 14.01 -37.67 -2.62
C LEU A 68 13.31 -38.89 -2.03
N ASP A 69 12.09 -38.74 -1.53
CA ASP A 69 11.28 -39.85 -0.99
C ASP A 69 11.07 -40.94 -2.04
N ALA A 70 10.68 -40.58 -3.26
CA ALA A 70 10.52 -41.54 -4.35
C ALA A 70 11.82 -42.26 -4.70
N ARG A 71 12.96 -41.55 -4.64
CA ARG A 71 14.28 -42.14 -4.88
C ARG A 71 14.70 -43.09 -3.75
N GLU A 72 14.40 -42.73 -2.51
CA GLU A 72 14.65 -43.57 -1.33
C GLU A 72 13.86 -44.88 -1.42
N GLU A 73 12.56 -44.81 -1.73
CA GLU A 73 11.71 -45.99 -1.94
C GLU A 73 12.26 -46.92 -3.03
N HIS A 74 12.73 -46.35 -4.15
CA HIS A 74 13.33 -47.12 -5.22
C HIS A 74 14.64 -47.81 -4.80
N VAL A 75 15.50 -47.12 -4.05
CA VAL A 75 16.75 -47.69 -3.52
C VAL A 75 16.45 -48.80 -2.52
N ASP A 76 15.49 -48.59 -1.62
CA ASP A 76 15.02 -49.57 -0.66
C ASP A 76 14.47 -50.83 -1.33
N GLY A 77 13.68 -50.67 -2.40
CA GLY A 77 13.19 -51.78 -3.21
C GLY A 77 14.34 -52.64 -3.75
N ARG A 78 15.32 -52.00 -4.41
CA ARG A 78 16.49 -52.70 -4.94
C ARG A 78 17.35 -53.35 -3.85
N ALA A 79 17.47 -52.73 -2.68
CA ALA A 79 18.20 -53.32 -1.57
C ALA A 79 17.57 -54.64 -1.12
N ARG A 80 16.23 -54.70 -1.02
CA ARG A 80 15.49 -55.93 -0.71
C ARG A 80 15.67 -57.00 -1.78
N ASP A 81 15.56 -56.63 -3.05
CA ASP A 81 15.74 -57.57 -4.17
C ASP A 81 17.14 -58.19 -4.19
N LEU A 82 18.15 -57.44 -3.74
CA LEU A 82 19.54 -57.90 -3.61
C LEU A 82 19.85 -58.58 -2.27
N GLY A 83 18.85 -58.79 -1.40
CA GLY A 83 19.03 -59.36 -0.07
C GLY A 83 19.91 -58.51 0.87
N LYS A 84 20.09 -57.22 0.55
CA LYS A 84 20.82 -56.27 1.39
C LYS A 84 19.92 -55.79 2.53
N PRO A 85 20.49 -55.48 3.71
CA PRO A 85 19.71 -54.94 4.82
C PRO A 85 19.12 -53.59 4.42
N ALA A 86 17.78 -53.51 4.47
CA ALA A 86 17.02 -52.27 4.36
C ALA A 86 16.54 -51.83 5.75
N PRO A 87 16.17 -50.55 5.95
CA PRO A 87 15.62 -50.07 7.21
C PRO A 87 14.46 -50.94 7.70
N SER A 88 14.40 -51.18 9.01
CA SER A 88 13.30 -51.94 9.62
C SER A 88 11.98 -51.16 9.53
N LEU A 89 10.84 -51.88 9.60
CA LEU A 89 9.52 -51.23 9.64
C LEU A 89 9.40 -50.21 10.78
N ARG A 90 9.98 -50.53 11.95
CA ARG A 90 9.99 -49.65 13.11
C ARG A 90 10.79 -48.37 12.85
N GLN A 91 11.96 -48.50 12.22
CA GLN A 91 12.77 -47.35 11.83
C GLN A 91 12.02 -46.43 10.85
N ARG A 92 11.40 -47.01 9.82
CA ARG A 92 10.56 -46.26 8.86
C ARG A 92 9.39 -45.55 9.54
N ALA A 93 8.75 -46.20 10.51
CA ALA A 93 7.67 -45.56 11.27
C ALA A 93 8.14 -44.33 12.04
N TYR A 94 9.32 -44.37 12.66
CA TYR A 94 9.89 -43.20 13.34
C TYR A 94 10.27 -42.08 12.35
N GLU A 95 10.88 -42.43 11.22
CA GLU A 95 11.23 -41.46 10.16
C GLU A 95 9.97 -40.78 9.60
N HIS A 96 8.91 -41.54 9.33
CA HIS A 96 7.62 -40.99 8.90
C HIS A 96 7.00 -40.07 9.94
N ILE A 97 7.03 -40.44 11.22
CA ILE A 97 6.54 -39.58 12.31
C ILE A 97 7.37 -38.30 12.40
N SER A 98 8.69 -38.36 12.22
CA SER A 98 9.55 -37.18 12.21
C SER A 98 9.18 -36.24 11.06
N ARG A 99 9.13 -36.75 9.82
CA ARG A 99 8.70 -35.97 8.65
C ARG A 99 7.31 -35.35 8.84
N SER A 100 6.37 -36.12 9.39
CA SER A 100 5.02 -35.61 9.67
C SER A 100 5.04 -34.44 10.67
N ARG A 101 5.94 -34.46 11.66
CA ARG A 101 6.10 -33.36 12.62
C ARG A 101 6.72 -32.13 11.96
N ASP A 102 7.72 -32.34 11.11
CA ASP A 102 8.38 -31.25 10.38
C ASP A 102 7.39 -30.55 9.43
N LEU A 103 6.55 -31.33 8.72
CA LEU A 103 5.46 -30.79 7.88
C LEU A 103 4.43 -29.98 8.69
N LEU A 104 4.03 -30.47 9.86
CA LEU A 104 3.12 -29.74 10.74
C LEU A 104 3.74 -28.43 11.24
N ALA A 105 5.05 -28.43 11.54
CA ALA A 105 5.76 -27.22 11.92
C ALA A 105 5.84 -26.20 10.77
N SER A 106 6.11 -26.65 9.53
CA SER A 106 6.10 -25.77 8.35
C SER A 106 4.72 -25.18 8.10
N SER A 107 3.68 -26.02 8.18
CA SER A 107 2.29 -25.57 8.03
C SER A 107 1.90 -24.52 9.07
N GLN A 108 2.29 -24.72 10.35
CA GLN A 108 2.06 -23.72 11.39
C GLN A 108 2.78 -22.41 11.05
N ALA A 109 4.03 -22.46 10.62
CA ALA A 109 4.78 -21.27 10.24
C ALA A 109 4.15 -20.54 9.04
N SER A 110 3.57 -21.27 8.08
CA SER A 110 2.84 -20.68 6.94
C SER A 110 1.54 -20.00 7.38
N LEU A 111 0.80 -20.62 8.32
CA LEU A 111 -0.39 -20.02 8.91
C LEU A 111 -0.07 -18.74 9.70
N ASP A 112 1.01 -18.75 10.50
CA ASP A 112 1.45 -17.58 11.26
C ASP A 112 1.82 -16.41 10.32
N ARG A 113 2.45 -16.72 9.18
CA ARG A 113 2.74 -15.73 8.12
C ARG A 113 1.47 -15.17 7.50
N SER A 114 0.54 -16.03 7.10
CA SER A 114 -0.76 -15.64 6.56
C SER A 114 -1.56 -14.76 7.55
N GLU A 115 -1.54 -15.12 8.83
CA GLU A 115 -2.16 -14.30 9.88
C GLU A 115 -1.50 -12.92 9.99
N ALA A 116 -0.17 -12.85 9.90
CA ALA A 116 0.54 -11.58 9.92
C ALA A 116 0.21 -10.70 8.71
N VAL A 117 0.03 -11.28 7.51
CA VAL A 117 -0.45 -10.55 6.31
C VAL A 117 -1.82 -9.95 6.58
N LEU A 118 -2.76 -10.74 7.06
CA LEU A 118 -4.13 -10.28 7.34
C LEU A 118 -4.14 -9.15 8.38
N ARG A 119 -3.35 -9.27 9.46
CA ARG A 119 -3.21 -8.18 10.44
C ARG A 119 -2.66 -6.89 9.84
N ARG A 120 -1.76 -6.97 8.86
CA ARG A 120 -1.23 -5.79 8.16
C ARG A 120 -2.32 -5.14 7.30
N ALA A 121 -3.09 -5.95 6.58
CA ALA A 121 -4.23 -5.50 5.78
C ALA A 121 -5.30 -4.82 6.66
N ASP A 122 -5.72 -5.45 7.76
CA ASP A 122 -6.68 -4.87 8.71
C ASP A 122 -6.19 -3.52 9.26
N ALA A 123 -4.91 -3.42 9.60
CA ALA A 123 -4.32 -2.17 10.08
C ALA A 123 -4.28 -1.10 8.99
N ARG A 124 -4.16 -1.47 7.72
CA ARG A 124 -4.22 -0.55 6.57
C ARG A 124 -5.65 -0.04 6.37
N ASP A 125 -6.62 -0.94 6.36
CA ASP A 125 -8.04 -0.60 6.22
C ASP A 125 -8.49 0.34 7.33
N GLN A 126 -8.04 0.11 8.57
CA GLN A 126 -8.34 1.01 9.69
C GLN A 126 -7.78 2.41 9.47
N ARG A 127 -6.55 2.55 8.97
CA ARG A 127 -5.94 3.87 8.68
C ARG A 127 -6.70 4.60 7.57
N GLU A 128 -7.13 3.87 6.54
CA GLU A 128 -7.94 4.43 5.47
C GLU A 128 -9.29 4.92 5.99
N GLN A 129 -9.95 4.13 6.85
CA GLN A 129 -11.20 4.53 7.48
C GLN A 129 -11.03 5.77 8.36
N ASP A 130 -9.97 5.82 9.19
CA ASP A 130 -9.68 6.98 10.04
C ASP A 130 -9.45 8.25 9.19
N ALA A 131 -8.78 8.12 8.03
CA ALA A 131 -8.57 9.23 7.10
C ALA A 131 -9.88 9.71 6.45
N ILE A 132 -10.76 8.78 6.07
CA ILE A 132 -12.09 9.10 5.54
C ILE A 132 -12.93 9.82 6.60
N ASP A 133 -12.90 9.34 7.84
CA ASP A 133 -13.64 9.92 8.96
C ASP A 133 -13.16 11.35 9.25
N GLN A 134 -11.84 11.58 9.23
CA GLN A 134 -11.27 12.91 9.38
C GLN A 134 -11.71 13.84 8.23
N GLU A 135 -11.61 13.41 6.98
CA GLU A 135 -12.04 14.21 5.82
C GLU A 135 -13.54 14.53 5.89
N THR A 136 -14.35 13.57 6.34
CA THR A 136 -15.80 13.75 6.52
C THR A 136 -16.11 14.78 7.61
N ALA A 137 -15.39 14.73 8.74
CA ALA A 137 -15.53 15.70 9.83
C ALA A 137 -15.10 17.11 9.40
N GLU A 138 -13.99 17.23 8.66
CA GLU A 138 -13.53 18.50 8.09
C GLU A 138 -14.54 19.06 7.08
N ALA A 139 -15.09 18.21 6.21
CA ALA A 139 -16.10 18.59 5.24
C ALA A 139 -17.39 19.09 5.92
N ALA A 140 -17.82 18.44 7.01
CA ALA A 140 -18.96 18.89 7.81
C ALA A 140 -18.69 20.23 8.49
N ALA A 141 -17.49 20.44 9.05
CA ALA A 141 -17.10 21.71 9.68
C ALA A 141 -17.05 22.87 8.67
N ALA A 142 -16.69 22.59 7.41
CA ALA A 142 -16.62 23.60 6.35
C ALA A 142 -18.00 23.99 5.75
N GLN A 143 -19.09 23.27 6.06
CA GLN A 143 -20.42 23.53 5.47
C GLN A 143 -21.13 24.81 5.97
N GLY A 144 -20.50 25.63 6.81
CA GLY A 144 -21.11 26.86 7.36
C GLY A 144 -20.39 28.17 7.05
N THR A 145 -19.21 28.13 6.41
CA THR A 145 -18.39 29.33 6.15
C THR A 145 -18.22 29.53 4.64
N PRO A 146 -18.60 30.70 4.07
CA PRO A 146 -18.30 31.02 2.68
C PRO A 146 -16.78 30.97 2.49
N LEU A 147 -16.30 29.94 1.82
CA LEU A 147 -14.88 29.76 1.56
C LEU A 147 -14.42 30.83 0.56
N PRO A 148 -13.27 31.49 0.80
CA PRO A 148 -12.64 32.35 -0.18
C PRO A 148 -12.43 31.59 -1.50
N ARG A 149 -12.55 32.30 -2.63
CA ARG A 149 -12.43 31.73 -3.98
C ARG A 149 -11.14 30.91 -4.16
N GLU A 150 -10.04 31.38 -3.60
CA GLU A 150 -8.73 30.70 -3.62
C GLU A 150 -8.78 29.31 -2.95
N VAL A 151 -9.52 29.18 -1.85
CA VAL A 151 -9.70 27.90 -1.14
C VAL A 151 -10.55 26.93 -1.96
N LEU A 152 -11.58 27.44 -2.65
CA LEU A 152 -12.41 26.65 -3.56
C LEU A 152 -11.61 26.16 -4.78
N GLU A 153 -10.77 27.03 -5.35
CA GLU A 153 -9.88 26.67 -6.46
C GLU A 153 -8.84 25.62 -6.01
N ALA A 154 -8.19 25.80 -4.86
CA ALA A 154 -7.27 24.81 -4.29
C ALA A 154 -7.96 23.47 -3.99
N ARG A 155 -9.19 23.49 -3.49
CA ARG A 155 -9.99 22.28 -3.26
C ARG A 155 -10.34 21.58 -4.57
N LEU A 156 -10.75 22.32 -5.60
CA LEU A 156 -11.01 21.77 -6.93
C LEU A 156 -9.76 21.12 -7.52
N HIS A 157 -8.59 21.72 -7.35
CA HIS A 157 -7.31 21.14 -7.78
C HIS A 157 -6.98 19.82 -7.06
N ARG A 158 -7.15 19.78 -5.75
CA ARG A 158 -6.97 18.54 -4.97
C ARG A 158 -7.93 17.44 -5.42
N LEU A 159 -9.21 17.77 -5.62
CA LEU A 159 -10.22 16.83 -6.11
C LEU A 159 -9.88 16.29 -7.50
N ARG A 160 -9.44 17.16 -8.43
CA ARG A 160 -8.99 16.73 -9.77
C ARG A 160 -7.80 15.79 -9.70
N ARG A 161 -6.79 16.10 -8.86
CA ARG A 161 -5.62 15.24 -8.67
C ARG A 161 -6.03 13.87 -8.10
N ARG A 162 -6.92 13.85 -7.10
CA ARG A 162 -7.41 12.61 -6.49
C ARG A 162 -8.24 11.78 -7.49
N ALA A 163 -9.09 12.42 -8.29
CA ALA A 163 -9.85 11.75 -9.33
C ALA A 163 -8.93 11.12 -10.40
N ALA A 164 -7.90 11.84 -10.85
CA ALA A 164 -6.91 11.31 -11.78
C ALA A 164 -6.15 10.12 -11.17
N ALA A 165 -5.71 10.23 -9.91
CA ALA A 165 -5.05 9.13 -9.21
C ALA A 165 -5.96 7.89 -9.09
N ALA A 166 -7.22 8.06 -8.70
CA ALA A 166 -8.18 6.97 -8.58
C ALA A 166 -8.45 6.25 -9.92
N LEU A 167 -8.52 7.01 -11.03
CA LEU A 167 -8.63 6.44 -12.37
C LEU A 167 -7.38 5.62 -12.74
N LEU A 168 -6.18 6.08 -12.40
CA LEU A 168 -4.95 5.30 -12.63
C LEU A 168 -4.97 4.00 -11.83
N THR A 169 -5.36 4.02 -10.55
CA THR A 169 -5.49 2.81 -9.73
C THR A 169 -6.52 1.83 -10.32
N LEU A 170 -7.63 2.32 -10.85
CA LEU A 170 -8.63 1.50 -11.53
C LEU A 170 -8.08 0.87 -12.82
N ALA A 171 -7.24 1.60 -13.57
CA ALA A 171 -6.56 1.05 -14.75
C ALA A 171 -5.61 -0.10 -14.36
N ASP A 172 -4.83 0.05 -13.29
CA ASP A 172 -3.94 -1.00 -12.78
C ASP A 172 -4.71 -2.25 -12.36
N ALA A 173 -5.89 -2.09 -11.74
CA ALA A 173 -6.77 -3.20 -11.39
C ALA A 173 -7.28 -3.94 -12.65
N HIS A 174 -7.64 -3.22 -13.71
CA HIS A 174 -8.00 -3.84 -14.99
C HIS A 174 -6.83 -4.62 -15.61
N ASP A 175 -5.60 -4.12 -15.54
CA ASP A 175 -4.42 -4.85 -16.02
C ASP A 175 -4.12 -6.10 -15.18
N ALA A 176 -4.35 -6.05 -13.87
CA ALA A 176 -4.27 -7.23 -13.01
C ALA A 176 -5.29 -8.31 -13.41
N LEU A 177 -6.56 -7.92 -13.62
CA LEU A 177 -7.60 -8.84 -14.11
C LEU A 177 -7.28 -9.41 -15.50
N ALA A 178 -6.69 -8.60 -16.38
CA ALA A 178 -6.27 -9.08 -17.69
C ALA A 178 -5.21 -10.19 -17.59
N ARG A 179 -4.21 -10.01 -16.72
CA ARG A 179 -3.16 -11.01 -16.44
C ARG A 179 -3.74 -12.30 -15.86
N ASP A 180 -4.66 -12.19 -14.90
CA ASP A 180 -5.36 -13.35 -14.33
C ASP A 180 -6.13 -14.14 -15.42
N HIS A 181 -6.87 -13.44 -16.28
CA HIS A 181 -7.60 -14.10 -17.36
C HIS A 181 -6.70 -14.75 -18.41
N GLU A 182 -5.51 -14.21 -18.66
CA GLU A 182 -4.51 -14.85 -19.53
C GLU A 182 -3.98 -16.15 -18.93
N GLN A 183 -3.69 -16.17 -17.63
CA GLN A 183 -3.26 -17.37 -16.91
C GLN A 183 -4.32 -18.48 -16.96
N HIS A 184 -5.61 -18.10 -16.93
CA HIS A 184 -6.75 -19.03 -16.97
C HIS A 184 -7.27 -19.34 -18.39
N ALA A 185 -6.50 -19.01 -19.44
CA ALA A 185 -6.85 -19.26 -20.83
C ALA A 185 -8.19 -18.64 -21.28
N ARG A 186 -8.51 -17.44 -20.78
CA ARG A 186 -9.72 -16.65 -21.13
C ARG A 186 -9.34 -15.38 -21.92
N PRO A 187 -8.81 -15.50 -23.16
CA PRO A 187 -8.20 -14.37 -23.89
C PRO A 187 -9.18 -13.26 -24.26
N GLN A 188 -10.47 -13.59 -24.44
CA GLN A 188 -11.49 -12.59 -24.73
C GLN A 188 -11.75 -11.65 -23.54
N GLN A 189 -11.76 -12.20 -22.32
CA GLN A 189 -11.92 -11.43 -21.08
C GLN A 189 -10.68 -10.57 -20.81
N ALA A 190 -9.48 -11.12 -21.01
CA ALA A 190 -8.24 -10.35 -20.91
C ALA A 190 -8.21 -9.15 -21.87
N THR A 191 -8.61 -9.36 -23.13
CA THR A 191 -8.67 -8.27 -24.13
C THR A 191 -9.70 -7.20 -23.75
N ALA A 192 -10.81 -7.58 -23.11
CA ALA A 192 -11.82 -6.63 -22.64
C ALA A 192 -11.27 -5.74 -21.51
N HIS A 193 -10.59 -6.34 -20.52
CA HIS A 193 -10.00 -5.59 -19.42
C HIS A 193 -8.85 -4.68 -19.87
N ARG A 194 -8.00 -5.11 -20.81
CA ARG A 194 -6.97 -4.22 -21.39
C ARG A 194 -7.59 -2.98 -22.06
N ARG A 195 -8.69 -3.14 -22.80
CA ARG A 195 -9.43 -2.00 -23.38
C ARG A 195 -10.00 -1.08 -22.30
N GLN A 196 -10.53 -1.64 -21.21
CA GLN A 196 -11.02 -0.85 -20.09
C GLN A 196 -9.89 -0.09 -19.41
N ALA A 197 -8.73 -0.71 -19.16
CA ALA A 197 -7.55 -0.04 -18.59
C ALA A 197 -7.13 1.17 -19.43
N GLU A 198 -7.06 1.00 -20.76
CA GLU A 198 -6.69 2.08 -21.67
C GLU A 198 -7.72 3.22 -21.69
N GLN A 199 -9.01 2.90 -21.69
CA GLN A 199 -10.09 3.89 -21.56
C GLN A 199 -9.98 4.68 -20.25
N THR A 200 -9.68 4.02 -19.14
CA THR A 200 -9.53 4.67 -17.83
C THR A 200 -8.32 5.58 -17.78
N ARG A 201 -7.18 5.20 -18.39
CA ARG A 201 -6.01 6.09 -18.54
C ARG A 201 -6.32 7.30 -19.40
N GLN A 202 -7.00 7.11 -20.53
CA GLN A 202 -7.45 8.22 -21.38
C GLN A 202 -8.39 9.17 -20.62
N ALA A 203 -9.27 8.63 -19.76
CA ALA A 203 -10.13 9.45 -18.91
C ALA A 203 -9.33 10.25 -17.86
N ALA A 204 -8.26 9.66 -17.30
CA ALA A 204 -7.36 10.36 -16.38
C ALA A 204 -6.60 11.50 -17.09
N ASP A 205 -6.10 11.26 -18.30
CA ASP A 205 -5.38 12.25 -19.11
C ASP A 205 -6.28 13.43 -19.54
N GLN A 206 -7.57 13.18 -19.72
CA GLN A 206 -8.55 14.22 -20.05
C GLN A 206 -8.91 15.12 -18.86
N ILE A 207 -8.51 14.77 -17.63
CA ILE A 207 -8.67 15.67 -16.47
C ILE A 207 -7.61 16.77 -16.62
N PRO A 208 -8.00 18.04 -16.84
CA PRO A 208 -7.05 19.10 -17.15
C PRO A 208 -6.04 19.27 -16.01
N ALA A 209 -4.76 19.07 -16.31
CA ALA A 209 -3.67 19.56 -15.49
C ALA A 209 -3.77 21.09 -15.43
N ALA A 210 -3.69 21.67 -14.23
CA ALA A 210 -3.80 23.11 -14.04
C ALA A 210 -2.75 23.85 -14.91
N PRO A 211 -3.06 25.03 -15.46
CA PRO A 211 -2.04 25.89 -16.02
C PRO A 211 -1.00 26.23 -14.94
N GLU A 212 0.27 26.12 -15.30
CA GLU A 212 1.39 26.52 -14.46
C GLU A 212 1.20 28.00 -14.04
N PRO A 213 1.34 28.34 -12.74
CA PRO A 213 1.15 29.72 -12.30
C PRO A 213 2.17 30.61 -13.03
N ALA A 214 1.66 31.62 -13.74
CA ALA A 214 2.49 32.56 -14.49
C ALA A 214 3.56 33.18 -13.57
N PRO A 215 4.82 33.30 -14.02
CA PRO A 215 5.88 33.89 -13.21
C PRO A 215 5.50 35.32 -12.82
N PRO A 216 5.87 35.76 -11.60
CA PRO A 216 5.56 37.11 -11.13
C PRO A 216 6.19 38.12 -12.10
N GLN A 217 5.34 39.00 -12.65
CA GLN A 217 5.82 40.14 -13.42
C GLN A 217 6.33 41.18 -12.42
N ASP A 218 7.64 41.42 -12.43
CA ASP A 218 8.25 42.51 -11.67
C ASP A 218 7.71 43.86 -12.18
N PRO A 219 7.24 44.75 -11.30
CA PRO A 219 6.84 46.10 -11.70
C PRO A 219 8.08 46.93 -12.04
N ALA A 220 8.07 47.50 -13.24
CA ALA A 220 9.07 48.47 -13.73
C ALA A 220 8.83 49.89 -13.19
#